data_AF-A0A920UNM1-F1
#
_entry.id   AF-A0A920UNM1-F1
#
_cell.length_a   1.000
_cell.length_b   1.000
_cell.length_c   1.000
_cell.angle_alpha   90.00
_cell.angle_beta   90.00
_cell.angle_gamma   90.00
#
_symmetry.space_group_name_H-M   'P 1'
#
loop_
_entity.id
_entity.type
_entity.pdbx_description
1 polymer ?
#
loop_
_entity_poly.entity_id
_entity_poly.type
_entity_poly.pdbx_seq_one_letter_code
_entity_poly.pdbx_strand_id
1 'polypeptide(L)' 'MFYEPKNGHGLTRDPIKACVVPRPIGWISTISQDDVSNLAPFSYSNLVVTTPPIFMFACNGRTWKVM' A
#
# COMPACT_ATOMS: atom_id res chain seq x y z
N MET A 1 -26.45 8.56 3.16
CA MET A 1 -25.95 7.17 3.18
C MET A 1 -24.54 7.24 3.76
N PHE A 2 -24.31 6.65 4.94
CA PHE A 2 -23.00 6.70 5.60
C PHE A 2 -22.22 5.41 5.31
N TYR A 3 -20.99 5.54 4.82
CA TYR A 3 -20.08 4.42 4.65
C TYR A 3 -19.39 4.16 5.99
N GLU A 4 -19.65 2.99 6.60
CA GLU A 4 -19.04 2.57 7.86
C GLU A 4 -18.13 1.34 7.62
N PRO A 5 -16.83 1.53 7.34
CA PRO A 5 -15.91 0.44 6.98
C PRO A 5 -15.87 -0.71 8.00
N LYS A 6 -16.09 -0.39 9.28
CA LYS A 6 -16.11 -1.35 10.40
C LYS A 6 -17.18 -2.44 10.26
N ASN A 7 -18.27 -2.17 9.53
CA ASN A 7 -19.39 -3.10 9.36
C ASN A 7 -19.23 -3.97 8.09
N GLY A 8 -18.08 -3.84 7.40
CA GLY A 8 -17.87 -4.43 6.08
C GLY A 8 -18.57 -3.60 4.98
N HIS A 9 -18.06 -3.72 3.76
CA HIS A 9 -18.55 -2.93 2.62
C HIS A 9 -19.47 -3.71 1.66
N GLY A 10 -19.67 -5.02 1.84
CA GLY A 10 -20.62 -5.84 1.08
C GLY A 10 -20.35 -6.00 -0.43
N LEU A 11 -19.18 -5.55 -0.91
CA LEU A 11 -18.79 -5.58 -2.33
C LEU A 11 -17.65 -6.58 -2.57
N THR A 12 -17.54 -7.09 -3.79
CA THR A 12 -16.45 -8.00 -4.19
C THR A 12 -15.06 -7.36 -4.07
N ARG A 13 -14.96 -6.03 -4.21
CA ARG A 13 -13.71 -5.27 -4.10
C ARG A 13 -13.88 -4.13 -3.11
N ASP A 14 -12.79 -3.78 -2.45
CA ASP A 14 -12.73 -2.66 -1.51
C ASP A 14 -13.01 -1.34 -2.24
N PRO A 15 -14.10 -0.63 -1.91
CA PRO A 15 -14.49 0.59 -2.59
C PRO A 15 -13.47 1.72 -2.36
N ILE A 16 -12.75 1.75 -1.23
CA ILE A 16 -11.74 2.78 -0.95
C ILE A 16 -10.60 2.69 -1.97
N LYS A 17 -10.18 1.47 -2.33
CA LYS A 17 -9.11 1.24 -3.32
C LYS A 17 -9.50 1.70 -4.72
N ALA A 18 -10.80 1.82 -5.00
CA ALA A 18 -11.33 2.30 -6.27
C ALA A 18 -11.47 3.84 -6.31
N CYS A 19 -11.55 4.51 -5.17
CA CYS A 19 -11.74 5.96 -5.10
C CYS A 19 -10.48 6.78 -5.45
N VAL A 20 -9.28 6.21 -5.26
CA VAL A 20 -8.01 6.88 -5.55
C VAL A 20 -7.30 6.12 -6.65
N VAL A 21 -7.50 6.56 -7.89
CA VAL A 21 -6.91 5.99 -9.12
C VAL A 21 -6.67 7.09 -10.16
N PRO A 22 -5.66 6.98 -11.04
CA PRO A 22 -4.60 5.97 -11.05
C PRO A 22 -3.62 6.17 -9.89
N ARG A 23 -2.99 5.08 -9.42
CA ARG A 23 -1.96 5.15 -8.37
C ARG A 23 -0.60 4.78 -8.98
N PRO A 24 0.44 5.60 -8.77
CA PRO A 24 1.79 5.20 -9.18
C PRO A 24 2.20 3.93 -8.42
N ILE A 25 3.03 3.11 -9.07
CA ILE A 25 3.55 1.88 -8.48
C ILE A 25 5.01 2.13 -8.09
N GLY A 26 5.27 2.21 -6.78
CA GLY A 26 6.61 2.26 -6.23
C GLY A 26 7.18 0.85 -6.08
N TRP A 27 8.24 0.54 -6.83
CA TRP A 27 9.01 -0.68 -6.65
C TRP A 27 10.09 -0.47 -5.59
N ILE A 28 9.98 -1.19 -4.47
CA ILE A 28 10.88 -1.04 -3.33
C ILE A 28 11.71 -2.31 -3.18
N SER A 29 13.04 -2.16 -3.26
CA SER A 29 14.00 -3.21 -2.99
C SER A 29 14.50 -3.13 -1.54
N THR A 30 14.72 -4.28 -0.92
CA THR A 30 15.31 -4.41 0.43
C THR A 30 16.29 -5.56 0.45
N ILE A 31 17.24 -5.55 1.38
CA ILE A 31 18.15 -6.66 1.65
C ILE A 31 17.87 -7.14 3.09
N SER A 32 17.67 -8.45 3.27
CA SER A 32 17.44 -9.02 4.60
C SER A 32 18.74 -9.07 5.42
N GLN A 33 18.63 -9.43 6.70
CA GLN A 33 19.82 -9.65 7.54
C GLN A 33 20.68 -10.82 7.05
N ASP A 34 20.10 -11.75 6.29
CA ASP A 34 20.77 -12.91 5.69
C ASP A 34 21.30 -12.61 4.26
N ASP A 35 21.43 -11.34 3.90
CA ASP A 35 21.89 -10.87 2.57
C ASP A 35 21.00 -11.30 1.39
N VAL A 36 19.73 -11.60 1.66
CA VAL A 36 18.76 -11.97 0.62
C VAL A 36 18.07 -10.73 0.08
N SER A 37 18.18 -10.51 -1.23
CA SER A 37 17.48 -9.42 -1.93
C SER A 37 15.98 -9.70 -2.06
N ASN A 38 15.16 -8.68 -1.81
CA ASN A 38 13.72 -8.70 -1.98
C ASN A 38 13.26 -7.49 -2.80
N LEU A 39 12.22 -7.67 -3.61
CA LEU A 39 11.63 -6.62 -4.44
C LEU A 39 10.12 -6.76 -4.43
N ALA A 40 9.40 -5.71 -4.07
CA ALA A 40 7.93 -5.72 -4.03
C ALA A 40 7.32 -4.43 -4.59
N PRO A 41 6.17 -4.52 -5.27
CA PRO A 41 5.42 -3.36 -5.76
C PRO A 41 4.45 -2.82 -4.69
N PHE A 42 4.44 -1.50 -4.51
CA PHE A 42 3.53 -0.79 -3.61
C PHE A 42 2.69 0.22 -4.39
N SER A 43 1.37 0.14 -4.23
CA SER A 43 0.42 1.07 -4.87
C SER A 43 -0.06 2.20 -3.92
N TYR A 44 0.45 2.23 -2.69
CA TYR A 44 0.29 3.35 -1.75
C TYR A 44 1.61 4.12 -1.69
N SER A 45 1.94 4.81 -2.79
CA SER A 45 3.21 5.53 -2.94
C SER A 45 3.00 6.91 -3.56
N ASN A 46 3.78 7.90 -3.15
CA ASN A 46 3.82 9.21 -3.81
C ASN A 46 5.12 9.99 -3.48
N LEU A 47 5.46 10.96 -4.32
CA LEU A 47 6.44 11.99 -3.98
C LEU A 47 5.78 13.03 -3.06
N VAL A 48 6.45 13.40 -1.97
CA VAL A 48 5.93 14.35 -0.98
C VAL A 48 6.47 15.76 -1.24
N VAL A 49 7.78 15.87 -1.46
CA VAL A 49 8.46 17.12 -1.75
C VAL A 49 9.69 16.84 -2.59
N THR A 50 10.11 17.79 -3.43
CA THR A 50 11.27 17.68 -4.33
C THR A 50 12.55 18.27 -3.74
N THR A 51 12.46 19.16 -2.75
CA THR A 51 13.61 19.80 -2.09
C THR A 51 13.39 19.95 -0.57
N PRO A 52 14.08 19.17 0.29
CA PRO A 52 14.82 17.96 -0.08
C PRO A 52 13.86 16.92 -0.69
N PRO A 53 14.34 16.02 -1.56
CA PRO A 53 13.48 15.01 -2.17
C PRO A 53 13.02 14.01 -1.11
N ILE A 54 11.72 13.96 -0.85
CA ILE A 54 11.09 13.01 0.07
C ILE A 54 10.05 12.20 -0.69
N PHE A 55 10.20 10.87 -0.63
CA PHE A 55 9.27 9.90 -1.16
C PHE A 55 8.64 9.12 -0.01
N MET A 56 7.35 8.85 -0.09
CA MET A 56 6.62 8.08 0.91
C MET A 56 5.91 6.89 0.27
N PHE A 57 5.97 5.75 0.93
CA PHE A 57 5.15 4.59 0.62
C PHE A 57 4.63 3.94 1.90
N ALA A 58 3.55 3.16 1.79
CA ALA A 58 2.97 2.43 2.90
C ALA A 58 2.89 0.93 2.61
N CYS A 59 3.36 0.12 3.56
CA CYS A 59 3.17 -1.33 3.57
C CYS A 59 1.89 -1.66 4.33
N ASN A 60 1.04 -2.54 3.79
CA ASN A 60 0.02 -3.18 4.61
C ASN A 60 0.72 -4.14 5.57
N GLY A 61 0.27 -4.17 6.84
CA GLY A 61 0.75 -5.16 7.80
C GLY A 61 0.54 -6.58 7.28
N ARG A 62 1.35 -7.54 7.74
CA ARG A 62 1.17 -8.97 7.44
C ARG A 62 -0.29 -9.32 7.72
N THR A 63 -1.06 -9.60 6.65
CA THR A 63 -2.36 -10.22 6.80
C THR A 63 -2.07 -11.64 7.26
N TRP A 64 -1.99 -11.84 8.57
CA TRP A 64 -2.14 -13.17 9.13
C TRP A 64 -3.52 -13.63 8.68
N LYS A 65 -3.56 -14.50 7.67
CA LYS A 65 -4.71 -15.38 7.51
C LYS A 65 -4.73 -16.18 8.80
N VAL A 66 -5.59 -15.78 9.74
CA VAL A 66 -6.01 -16.68 10.81
C VAL A 66 -6.55 -17.90 10.08
N MET A 67 -5.88 -19.04 10.29
CA MET A 67 -6.35 -20.35 9.86
C MET A 67 -7.72 -20.64 10.48
#